data_AF-A0A7X3WFC0-F1
#
_entry.id   AF-A0A7X3WFC0-F1
#
_cell.length_a   1.000
_cell.length_b   1.000
_cell.length_c   1.000
_cell.angle_alpha   90.00
_cell.angle_beta   90.00
_cell.angle_gamma   90.00
#
_symmetry.space_group_name_H-M   'P 1'
#
loop_
_entity.id
_entity.type
_entity.pdbx_description
1 polymer ?
#
loop_
_entity_poly.entity_id
_entity_poly.type
_entity_poly.pdbx_seq_one_letter_code
_entity_poly.pdbx_strand_id
1 'polypeptide(L)'
;MQHCTFWGNLMEKIEKQAKQNSTTTQDKPMVISIRAKGLNSGSGFFVKENLIATNIHCVVGTTSVSAKLSATNTDYAIIGIAAFDAKNDLAILAVEGQGIPYPIGDSDLVVKGEIVKAIGCPYGEYMTTDGAFHSTLNNGQWLRIKAKFEEGYSGGPLLNSKGQVIGTNVGSEDYYSRAISANILKELLYQTHKIEPLAQWQEKDPIKAYIYLVHSKTKMKNKDYLGAIEDLNETLQLNPALITAYHNQGAAKTLLAKSKYEKGNFAASQRFCQSAIDDYNNIIRMHKDYTAYNNLADAKLHLAKTEARMGNIQKSQVLLQDALTDINFAIGQNKNNPIEDPDIALCYHTRGEIKEAMDDLNGAIEDFKEARKNNEYTKDSEVSVDLERVKHALENTQ
;
A
#
# COMPACT_ATOMS: atom_id res chain seq x y z
N MET A 1 -12.03 28.94 63.00
CA MET A 1 -12.51 28.82 61.60
C MET A 1 -11.42 29.00 60.55
N GLN A 2 -10.34 29.79 60.77
CA GLN A 2 -9.28 29.98 59.75
C GLN A 2 -8.32 28.79 59.53
N HIS A 3 -8.18 27.88 60.49
CA HIS A 3 -7.30 26.70 60.33
C HIS A 3 -7.89 25.61 59.41
N CYS A 4 -9.22 25.43 59.36
CA CYS A 4 -9.85 24.46 58.46
C CYS A 4 -9.76 24.86 56.98
N THR A 5 -9.82 26.16 56.67
CA THR A 5 -9.71 26.68 55.30
C THR A 5 -8.30 26.57 54.72
N PHE A 6 -7.27 26.66 55.56
CA PHE A 6 -5.89 26.51 55.10
C PHE A 6 -5.58 25.07 54.67
N TRP A 7 -5.98 24.09 55.47
CA TRP A 7 -5.82 22.67 55.13
C TRP A 7 -6.71 22.23 53.97
N GLY A 8 -7.94 22.75 53.86
CA GLY A 8 -8.80 22.51 52.70
C GLY A 8 -8.17 23.00 51.39
N ASN A 9 -7.67 24.23 51.37
CA ASN A 9 -7.03 24.82 50.18
C ASN A 9 -5.69 24.15 49.83
N LEU A 10 -4.95 23.66 50.84
CA LEU A 10 -3.71 22.93 50.64
C LEU A 10 -3.98 21.54 50.05
N MET A 11 -4.98 20.81 50.56
CA MET A 11 -5.37 19.52 50.02
C MET A 11 -5.96 19.63 48.61
N GLU A 12 -6.74 20.68 48.32
CA GLU A 12 -7.28 20.93 46.98
C GLU A 12 -6.17 21.30 45.97
N LYS A 13 -5.12 22.01 46.42
CA LYS A 13 -3.91 22.25 45.62
C LYS A 13 -3.10 20.97 45.41
N ILE A 14 -2.93 20.15 46.45
CA ILE A 14 -2.25 18.85 46.35
C ILE A 14 -3.03 17.91 45.43
N GLU A 15 -4.36 17.89 45.46
CA GLU A 15 -5.19 17.12 44.54
C GLU A 15 -5.16 17.65 43.11
N LYS A 16 -5.19 18.98 42.90
CA LYS A 16 -5.00 19.58 41.56
C LYS A 16 -3.61 19.32 41.01
N GLN A 17 -2.59 19.40 41.85
CA GLN A 17 -1.20 19.14 41.48
C GLN A 17 -0.95 17.64 41.29
N ALA A 18 -1.63 16.77 42.04
CA ALA A 18 -1.68 15.34 41.81
C ALA A 18 -2.46 14.99 40.55
N LYS A 19 -3.53 15.72 40.19
CA LYS A 19 -4.28 15.55 38.93
C LYS A 19 -3.54 16.09 37.70
N GLN A 20 -2.75 17.16 37.85
CA GLN A 20 -1.85 17.69 36.82
C GLN A 20 -0.60 16.81 36.65
N ASN A 21 -0.07 16.26 37.74
CA ASN A 21 1.02 15.27 37.72
C ASN A 21 0.53 13.83 37.48
N SER A 22 -0.78 13.58 37.49
CA SER A 22 -1.42 12.34 37.04
C SER A 22 -1.91 12.46 35.60
N THR A 23 -1.20 13.21 34.76
CA THR A 23 -0.97 12.72 33.40
C THR A 23 -0.22 11.41 33.57
N THR A 24 -1.01 10.37 33.83
CA THR A 24 -0.57 9.02 34.08
C THR A 24 0.44 8.66 33.01
N THR A 25 1.47 7.92 33.38
CA THR A 25 2.36 7.22 32.43
C THR A 25 1.60 6.42 31.34
N GLN A 26 0.28 6.27 31.49
CA GLN A 26 -0.71 5.74 30.57
C GLN A 26 -1.05 6.65 29.36
N ASP A 27 -0.80 7.97 29.42
CA ASP A 27 -1.01 8.93 28.31
C ASP A 27 0.25 9.16 27.46
N LYS A 28 1.36 8.50 27.82
CA LYS A 28 2.60 8.58 27.05
C LYS A 28 2.51 7.68 25.82
N PRO A 29 2.83 8.17 24.62
CA PRO A 29 2.69 7.37 23.41
C PRO A 29 3.57 6.13 23.41
N MET A 30 2.93 4.96 23.45
CA MET A 30 3.59 3.64 23.53
C MET A 30 4.04 3.10 22.16
N VAL A 31 4.21 3.98 21.15
CA VAL A 31 4.66 3.59 19.81
C VAL A 31 6.18 3.59 19.74
N ILE A 32 6.70 2.65 18.97
CA ILE A 32 8.12 2.40 18.78
C ILE A 32 8.52 2.94 17.42
N SER A 33 9.53 3.80 17.38
CA SER A 33 10.24 4.11 16.14
C SER A 33 11.16 2.94 15.81
N ILE A 34 10.92 2.31 14.65
CA ILE A 34 11.76 1.25 14.11
C ILE A 34 12.76 1.88 13.16
N ARG A 35 14.05 1.73 13.48
CA ARG A 35 15.15 2.31 12.71
C ARG A 35 16.01 1.18 12.14
N ALA A 36 15.82 0.93 10.85
CA ALA A 36 16.66 0.06 10.07
C ALA A 36 17.70 0.91 9.32
N LYS A 37 18.98 0.52 9.40
CA LYS A 37 20.05 1.26 8.73
C LYS A 37 19.84 1.21 7.20
N GLY A 38 19.75 2.38 6.57
CA GLY A 38 19.59 2.51 5.11
C GLY A 38 18.15 2.42 4.59
N LEU A 39 17.17 2.28 5.48
CA LEU A 39 15.74 2.29 5.13
C LEU A 39 15.05 3.51 5.73
N ASN A 40 13.89 3.87 5.17
CA ASN A 40 13.02 4.87 5.79
C ASN A 40 12.47 4.32 7.12
N SER A 41 12.30 5.21 8.10
CA SER A 41 11.86 4.84 9.45
C SER A 41 10.49 4.20 9.43
N GLY A 42 10.30 3.10 10.16
CA GLY A 42 9.01 2.46 10.40
C GLY A 42 8.52 2.69 11.83
N SER A 43 7.39 2.07 12.15
CA SER A 43 6.77 2.07 13.46
C SER A 43 6.54 0.66 13.99
N GLY A 44 6.32 0.54 15.29
CA GLY A 44 5.92 -0.69 15.95
C GLY A 44 5.20 -0.40 17.26
N PHE A 45 4.67 -1.42 17.90
CA PHE A 45 4.04 -1.29 19.21
C PHE A 45 4.14 -2.59 19.99
N PHE A 46 4.18 -2.49 21.32
CA PHE A 46 4.21 -3.67 22.17
C PHE A 46 2.88 -4.42 22.09
N VAL A 47 2.98 -5.74 21.92
CA VAL A 47 1.87 -6.71 21.92
C VAL A 47 1.97 -7.71 23.07
N LYS A 48 3.17 -7.87 23.61
CA LYS A 48 3.47 -8.39 24.96
C LYS A 48 4.57 -7.53 25.54
N GLU A 49 4.92 -7.72 26.81
CA GLU A 49 5.94 -6.91 27.49
C GLU A 49 7.28 -6.87 26.72
N ASN A 50 7.70 -7.98 26.12
CA ASN A 50 8.97 -8.12 25.41
C ASN A 50 8.82 -8.37 23.91
N LEU A 51 7.61 -8.19 23.35
CA LEU A 51 7.32 -8.42 21.93
C LEU A 51 6.72 -7.19 21.29
N ILE A 52 7.27 -6.81 20.14
CA ILE A 52 6.83 -5.66 19.33
C ILE A 52 6.26 -6.17 18.01
N ALA A 53 5.06 -5.76 17.65
CA ALA A 53 4.53 -5.93 16.31
C ALA A 53 4.99 -4.79 15.40
N THR A 54 5.32 -5.11 14.15
CA THR A 54 5.67 -4.16 13.09
C THR A 54 5.42 -4.79 11.71
N ASN A 55 5.75 -4.07 10.63
CA ASN A 55 5.79 -4.63 9.30
C ASN A 55 7.14 -5.23 8.94
N ILE A 56 7.13 -6.27 8.10
CA ILE A 56 8.36 -6.90 7.60
C ILE A 56 9.17 -5.89 6.80
N HIS A 57 8.54 -5.10 5.92
CA HIS A 57 9.24 -4.11 5.11
C HIS A 57 9.97 -3.03 5.94
N CYS A 58 9.62 -2.84 7.22
CA CYS A 58 10.32 -1.90 8.11
C CYS A 58 11.64 -2.46 8.67
N VAL A 59 11.88 -3.77 8.57
CA VAL A 59 12.98 -4.46 9.26
C VAL A 59 13.83 -5.37 8.37
N VAL A 60 13.45 -5.57 7.10
CA VAL A 60 14.19 -6.42 6.14
C VAL A 60 15.19 -5.64 5.30
N GLY A 61 16.22 -6.31 4.78
CA GLY A 61 17.22 -5.70 3.89
C GLY A 61 18.22 -4.83 4.64
N THR A 62 18.35 -5.02 5.95
CA THR A 62 19.29 -4.27 6.79
C THR A 62 20.15 -5.18 7.65
N THR A 63 21.27 -4.65 8.16
CA THR A 63 22.18 -5.36 9.05
C THR A 63 21.87 -5.14 10.52
N SER A 64 21.08 -4.11 10.84
CA SER A 64 20.75 -3.72 12.20
C SER A 64 19.41 -3.00 12.24
N VAL A 65 18.58 -3.36 13.23
CA VAL A 65 17.35 -2.66 13.55
C VAL A 65 17.44 -2.23 15.02
N SER A 66 17.05 -1.00 15.33
CA SER A 66 16.79 -0.57 16.70
C SER A 66 15.35 -0.11 16.88
N ALA A 67 14.84 -0.31 18.09
CA ALA A 67 13.51 0.12 18.51
C ALA A 67 13.67 1.23 19.54
N LYS A 68 13.00 2.36 19.34
CA LYS A 68 13.03 3.49 20.28
C LYS A 68 11.62 3.90 20.68
N LEU A 69 11.34 3.91 21.98
CA LEU A 69 10.06 4.37 22.51
C LEU A 69 9.95 5.89 22.36
N SER A 70 8.94 6.35 21.63
CA SER A 70 8.81 7.78 21.29
C SER A 70 8.58 8.67 22.52
N ALA A 71 7.86 8.18 23.52
CA ALA A 71 7.53 8.97 24.71
C ALA A 71 8.71 9.24 25.66
N THR A 72 9.70 8.35 25.71
CA THR A 72 10.79 8.40 26.71
C THR A 72 12.17 8.42 26.09
N ASN A 73 12.26 8.25 24.77
CA ASN A 73 13.51 7.98 24.06
C ASN A 73 14.27 6.73 24.58
N THR A 74 13.57 5.79 25.22
CA THR A 74 14.16 4.52 25.67
C THR A 74 14.47 3.63 24.48
N ASP A 75 15.71 3.17 24.38
CA ASP A 75 16.14 2.22 23.36
C ASP A 75 15.87 0.78 23.81
N TYR A 76 15.40 -0.03 22.86
CA TYR A 76 15.16 -1.46 23.00
C TYR A 76 16.02 -2.18 21.95
N ALA A 77 16.95 -3.02 22.41
CA ALA A 77 17.75 -3.85 21.52
C ALA A 77 16.88 -4.98 20.95
N ILE A 78 16.93 -5.19 19.64
CA ILE A 78 16.20 -6.28 18.98
C ILE A 78 17.06 -7.54 19.04
N ILE A 79 16.54 -8.56 19.72
CA ILE A 79 17.19 -9.87 19.89
C ILE A 79 17.00 -10.73 18.63
N GLY A 80 15.86 -10.55 17.96
CA GLY A 80 15.53 -11.30 16.76
C GLY A 80 14.03 -11.28 16.45
N ILE A 81 13.61 -12.22 15.62
CA ILE A 81 12.23 -12.39 15.16
C ILE A 81 11.61 -13.55 15.90
N ALA A 82 10.51 -13.28 16.61
CA ALA A 82 9.73 -14.28 17.34
C ALA A 82 8.72 -15.01 16.44
N ALA A 83 8.14 -14.28 15.48
CA ALA A 83 7.18 -14.78 14.50
C ALA A 83 7.13 -13.83 13.31
N PHE A 84 6.73 -14.31 12.13
CA PHE A 84 6.50 -13.47 10.97
C PHE A 84 5.44 -14.10 10.06
N ASP A 85 4.77 -13.24 9.31
CA ASP A 85 3.86 -13.61 8.23
C ASP A 85 4.20 -12.79 6.99
N ALA A 86 4.96 -13.41 6.08
CA ALA A 86 5.41 -12.78 4.85
C ALA A 86 4.25 -12.44 3.89
N LYS A 87 3.14 -13.18 3.96
CA LYS A 87 1.96 -12.92 3.13
C LYS A 87 1.24 -11.65 3.58
N ASN A 88 1.24 -11.40 4.89
CA ASN A 88 0.54 -10.28 5.51
C ASN A 88 1.46 -9.11 5.88
N ASP A 89 2.76 -9.17 5.57
CA ASP A 89 3.73 -8.14 5.93
C ASP A 89 3.77 -7.86 7.45
N LEU A 90 3.69 -8.90 8.29
CA LEU A 90 3.77 -8.77 9.75
C LEU A 90 5.02 -9.43 10.30
N ALA A 91 5.68 -8.76 11.25
CA ALA A 91 6.75 -9.33 12.05
C ALA A 91 6.50 -9.07 13.54
N ILE A 92 6.83 -10.07 14.36
CA ILE A 92 6.91 -9.95 15.80
C ILE A 92 8.38 -9.96 16.18
N LEU A 93 8.88 -8.82 16.65
CA LEU A 93 10.24 -8.65 17.12
C LEU A 93 10.31 -9.01 18.61
N ALA A 94 11.36 -9.71 19.01
CA ALA A 94 11.73 -9.86 20.42
C ALA A 94 12.77 -8.81 20.79
N VAL A 95 12.61 -8.20 21.96
CA VAL A 95 13.51 -7.15 22.46
C VAL A 95 14.07 -7.43 23.83
N GLU A 96 15.22 -6.84 24.14
CA GLU A 96 15.73 -6.73 25.50
C GLU A 96 14.99 -5.62 26.24
N GLY A 97 14.39 -5.97 27.38
CA GLY A 97 13.58 -5.06 28.19
C GLY A 97 12.09 -5.35 28.13
N GLN A 98 11.32 -4.53 28.84
CA GLN A 98 9.86 -4.64 28.92
C GLN A 98 9.21 -3.30 28.57
N GLY A 99 8.10 -3.37 27.86
CA GLY A 99 7.21 -2.24 27.56
C GLY A 99 5.77 -2.56 27.95
N ILE A 100 4.88 -1.60 27.69
CA ILE A 100 3.45 -1.72 27.99
C ILE A 100 2.72 -2.15 26.71
N PRO A 101 2.17 -3.37 26.65
CA PRO A 101 1.45 -3.82 25.46
C PRO A 101 0.13 -3.10 25.27
N TYR A 102 -0.22 -2.84 24.02
CA TYR A 102 -1.56 -2.37 23.68
C TYR A 102 -2.59 -3.50 23.82
N PRO A 103 -3.81 -3.22 24.29
CA PRO A 103 -4.90 -4.17 24.19
C PRO A 103 -5.25 -4.39 22.71
N ILE A 104 -5.36 -5.65 22.30
CA ILE A 104 -5.72 -6.01 20.91
C ILE A 104 -7.23 -6.24 20.83
N GLY A 105 -7.91 -5.47 19.98
CA GLY A 105 -9.34 -5.53 19.74
C GLY A 105 -9.71 -6.53 18.65
N ASP A 106 -10.99 -6.60 18.29
CA ASP A 106 -11.50 -7.47 17.21
C ASP A 106 -11.86 -6.62 15.99
N SER A 107 -11.17 -6.88 14.87
CA SER A 107 -11.36 -6.15 13.63
C SER A 107 -12.71 -6.44 12.97
N ASP A 108 -13.31 -7.60 13.23
CA ASP A 108 -14.60 -8.00 12.63
C ASP A 108 -15.78 -7.25 13.26
N LEU A 109 -15.56 -6.59 14.39
CA LEU A 109 -16.56 -5.78 15.09
C LEU A 109 -16.53 -4.31 14.67
N VAL A 110 -15.56 -3.89 13.85
CA VAL A 110 -15.42 -2.49 13.41
C VAL A 110 -16.43 -2.19 12.33
N VAL A 111 -17.17 -1.09 12.48
CA VAL A 111 -18.25 -0.72 11.55
C VAL A 111 -17.88 0.48 10.69
N LYS A 112 -18.38 0.51 9.44
CA LYS A 112 -18.12 1.61 8.49
C LYS A 112 -18.47 2.97 9.10
N GLY A 113 -17.54 3.91 9.01
CA GLY A 113 -17.64 5.24 9.59
C GLY A 113 -17.13 5.37 11.03
N GLU A 114 -16.78 4.27 11.70
CA GLU A 114 -16.19 4.32 13.04
C GLU A 114 -14.88 5.12 13.02
N ILE A 115 -14.73 6.02 13.99
CA ILE A 115 -13.53 6.83 14.14
C ILE A 115 -12.38 5.95 14.61
N VAL A 116 -11.28 6.03 13.88
CA VAL A 116 -10.05 5.30 14.16
C VAL A 116 -8.89 6.27 14.26
N LYS A 117 -7.87 5.91 15.04
CA LYS A 117 -6.66 6.71 15.21
C LYS A 117 -5.45 5.88 14.79
N ALA A 118 -4.78 6.31 13.73
CA ALA A 118 -3.50 5.74 13.32
C ALA A 118 -2.38 6.44 14.09
N ILE A 119 -1.43 5.64 14.59
CA ILE A 119 -0.26 6.14 15.30
C ILE A 119 1.00 5.70 14.55
N GLY A 120 1.95 6.61 14.42
CA GLY A 120 3.22 6.37 13.74
C GLY A 120 4.38 7.19 14.28
N CYS A 121 5.55 6.95 13.71
CA CYS A 121 6.81 7.60 13.98
C CYS A 121 7.46 8.15 12.69
N PRO A 122 6.76 8.95 11.85
CA PRO A 122 7.36 9.57 10.66
C PRO A 122 8.61 10.36 11.06
N TYR A 123 9.71 10.14 10.34
CA TYR A 123 11.03 10.73 10.63
C TYR A 123 11.53 10.47 12.07
N GLY A 124 10.98 9.47 12.76
CA GLY A 124 11.29 9.15 14.14
C GLY A 124 10.52 9.97 15.19
N GLU A 125 9.55 10.79 14.79
CA GLU A 125 8.75 11.63 15.67
C GLU A 125 7.33 11.07 15.85
N TYR A 126 6.81 11.10 17.07
CA TYR A 126 5.46 10.64 17.36
C TYR A 126 4.41 11.47 16.62
N MET A 127 3.57 10.81 15.84
CA MET A 127 2.45 11.45 15.14
C MET A 127 1.19 10.59 15.21
N THR A 128 0.04 11.27 15.19
CA THR A 128 -1.28 10.62 15.10
C THR A 128 -2.08 11.21 13.96
N THR A 129 -2.84 10.36 13.27
CA THR A 129 -3.81 10.76 12.26
C THR A 129 -5.16 10.13 12.59
N ASP A 130 -6.19 10.97 12.71
CA ASP A 130 -7.57 10.50 12.84
C ASP A 130 -8.13 10.17 11.45
N GLY A 131 -8.97 9.14 11.41
CA GLY A 131 -9.62 8.68 10.20
C GLY A 131 -10.94 8.00 10.49
N ALA A 132 -11.57 7.47 9.45
CA ALA A 132 -12.77 6.66 9.56
C ALA A 132 -12.56 5.30 8.91
N PHE A 133 -12.92 4.23 9.61
CA PHE A 133 -12.95 2.89 9.01
C PHE A 133 -13.94 2.87 7.84
N HIS A 134 -13.55 2.24 6.74
CA HIS A 134 -14.33 2.23 5.52
C HIS A 134 -14.89 0.85 5.18
N SER A 135 -14.00 -0.15 5.10
CA SER A 135 -14.31 -1.51 4.67
C SER A 135 -13.18 -2.47 4.96
N THR A 136 -13.46 -3.75 4.77
CA THR A 136 -12.48 -4.84 4.76
C THR A 136 -12.24 -5.33 3.33
N LEU A 137 -10.99 -5.65 2.99
CA LEU A 137 -10.64 -6.32 1.74
C LEU A 137 -10.05 -7.71 2.00
N ASN A 138 -10.03 -8.53 0.95
CA ASN A 138 -9.42 -9.85 0.91
C ASN A 138 -9.83 -10.73 2.12
N ASN A 139 -11.14 -10.93 2.29
CA ASN A 139 -11.72 -11.74 3.36
C ASN A 139 -11.27 -11.32 4.79
N GLY A 140 -11.25 -10.01 5.05
CA GLY A 140 -10.92 -9.48 6.39
C GLY A 140 -9.42 -9.30 6.64
N GLN A 141 -8.57 -9.54 5.64
CA GLN A 141 -7.11 -9.35 5.80
C GLN A 141 -6.73 -7.89 5.94
N TRP A 142 -7.33 -7.01 5.13
CA TRP A 142 -6.97 -5.60 5.07
C TRP A 142 -8.14 -4.74 5.51
N LEU A 143 -7.84 -3.70 6.29
CA LEU A 143 -8.77 -2.65 6.67
C LEU A 143 -8.48 -1.40 5.83
N ARG A 144 -9.50 -0.83 5.21
CA ARG A 144 -9.41 0.44 4.48
C ARG A 144 -9.87 1.59 5.35
N ILE A 145 -9.02 2.60 5.44
CA ILE A 145 -9.21 3.76 6.32
C ILE A 145 -9.27 5.01 5.46
N LYS A 146 -10.29 5.84 5.66
CA LYS A 146 -10.35 7.19 5.10
C LYS A 146 -9.44 8.11 5.90
N ALA A 147 -8.15 8.05 5.59
CA ALA A 147 -7.09 8.89 6.11
C ALA A 147 -5.88 8.75 5.20
N LYS A 148 -4.96 9.73 5.26
CA LYS A 148 -3.67 9.67 4.58
C LYS A 148 -2.59 9.25 5.57
N PHE A 149 -1.98 8.09 5.37
CA PHE A 149 -0.82 7.64 6.12
C PHE A 149 0.44 8.07 5.40
N GLU A 150 1.27 8.83 6.09
CA GLU A 150 2.59 9.21 5.62
C GLU A 150 3.60 8.09 5.86
N GLU A 151 4.77 8.23 5.24
CA GLU A 151 5.88 7.32 5.50
C GLU A 151 6.27 7.33 6.97
N GLY A 152 6.47 6.14 7.55
CA GLY A 152 6.74 5.97 8.97
C GLY A 152 5.53 5.71 9.84
N TYR A 153 4.30 5.71 9.30
CA TYR A 153 3.15 5.07 9.98
C TYR A 153 3.20 3.54 9.90
N SER A 154 3.84 3.00 8.87
CA SER A 154 3.96 1.55 8.63
C SER A 154 4.48 0.80 9.85
N GLY A 155 3.76 -0.24 10.27
CA GLY A 155 4.02 -1.05 11.45
C GLY A 155 3.43 -0.49 12.75
N GLY A 156 2.93 0.74 12.76
CA GLY A 156 2.28 1.37 13.91
C GLY A 156 0.84 0.87 14.13
N PRO A 157 0.25 1.11 15.31
CA PRO A 157 -1.09 0.63 15.62
C PRO A 157 -2.18 1.53 15.00
N LEU A 158 -3.27 0.90 14.58
CA LEU A 158 -4.56 1.53 14.29
C LEU A 158 -5.52 1.24 15.45
N LEU A 159 -5.96 2.27 16.15
CA LEU A 159 -6.78 2.16 17.35
C LEU A 159 -8.24 2.49 17.09
N ASN A 160 -9.15 1.75 17.74
CA ASN A 160 -10.54 2.16 17.88
C ASN A 160 -10.71 3.17 19.04
N SER A 161 -11.95 3.65 19.22
CA SER A 161 -12.30 4.61 20.28
C SER A 161 -12.03 4.14 21.72
N LYS A 162 -11.86 2.82 21.93
CA LYS A 162 -11.52 2.21 23.22
C LYS A 162 -10.00 2.09 23.45
N GLY A 163 -9.18 2.58 22.52
CA GLY A 163 -7.73 2.44 22.57
C GLY A 163 -7.23 1.02 22.26
N GLN A 164 -8.08 0.17 21.68
CA GLN A 164 -7.71 -1.19 21.29
C GLN A 164 -7.18 -1.21 19.86
N VAL A 165 -6.12 -1.99 19.61
CA VAL A 165 -5.57 -2.19 18.28
C VAL A 165 -6.54 -3.00 17.45
N ILE A 166 -7.06 -2.40 16.39
CA ILE A 166 -7.88 -3.06 15.38
C ILE A 166 -7.09 -3.36 14.10
N GLY A 167 -5.87 -2.83 13.96
CA GLY A 167 -4.98 -3.21 12.86
C GLY A 167 -3.56 -2.64 12.99
N THR A 168 -2.69 -3.09 12.10
CA THR A 168 -1.31 -2.61 11.95
C THR A 168 -1.19 -1.80 10.67
N ASN A 169 -0.88 -0.51 10.76
CA ASN A 169 -0.78 0.41 9.63
C ASN A 169 0.27 -0.07 8.62
N VAL A 170 0.03 0.05 7.31
CA VAL A 170 1.01 -0.31 6.27
C VAL A 170 1.37 0.86 5.39
N GLY A 171 0.37 1.61 4.92
CA GLY A 171 0.61 2.78 4.07
C GLY A 171 -0.63 3.18 3.30
N SER A 172 -0.49 4.25 2.51
CA SER A 172 -1.53 4.76 1.64
C SER A 172 -1.54 4.05 0.28
N GLU A 173 -2.71 3.64 -0.18
CA GLU A 173 -3.03 3.39 -1.59
C GLU A 173 -4.02 4.47 -2.04
N ASP A 174 -3.51 5.41 -2.83
CA ASP A 174 -4.26 6.57 -3.31
C ASP A 174 -4.93 7.36 -2.16
N TYR A 175 -6.27 7.30 -2.09
CA TYR A 175 -7.08 8.02 -1.11
C TYR A 175 -7.28 7.27 0.21
N TYR A 176 -7.11 5.94 0.20
CA TYR A 176 -7.33 5.12 1.38
C TYR A 176 -5.99 4.67 1.94
N SER A 177 -5.91 4.66 3.25
CA SER A 177 -4.82 3.95 3.92
C SER A 177 -5.23 2.54 4.27
N ARG A 178 -4.25 1.64 4.30
CA ARG A 178 -4.47 0.25 4.68
C ARG A 178 -3.81 -0.07 6.01
N ALA A 179 -4.49 -0.91 6.76
CA ALA A 179 -3.95 -1.62 7.92
C ALA A 179 -4.21 -3.11 7.78
N ILE A 180 -3.30 -3.94 8.29
CA ILE A 180 -3.51 -5.38 8.40
C ILE A 180 -4.40 -5.64 9.62
N SER A 181 -5.40 -6.51 9.47
CA SER A 181 -6.34 -6.83 10.55
C SER A 181 -5.65 -7.30 11.83
N ALA A 182 -6.13 -6.82 12.99
CA ALA A 182 -5.68 -7.28 14.29
C ALA A 182 -5.98 -8.76 14.54
N ASN A 183 -6.97 -9.34 13.86
CA ASN A 183 -7.26 -10.78 13.97
C ASN A 183 -6.12 -11.62 13.38
N ILE A 184 -5.52 -11.19 12.27
CA ILE A 184 -4.30 -11.81 11.72
C ILE A 184 -3.12 -11.65 12.69
N LEU A 185 -2.98 -10.46 13.29
CA LEU A 185 -1.94 -10.24 14.30
C LEU A 185 -2.10 -11.18 15.50
N LYS A 186 -3.33 -11.41 15.99
CA LYS A 186 -3.59 -12.38 17.07
C LYS A 186 -3.18 -13.80 16.65
N GLU A 187 -3.55 -14.24 15.46
CA GLU A 187 -3.16 -15.55 14.93
C GLU A 187 -1.64 -15.71 14.90
N LEU A 188 -0.92 -14.70 14.42
CA LEU A 188 0.54 -14.70 14.40
C LEU A 188 1.15 -14.77 15.81
N LEU A 189 0.52 -14.13 16.80
CA LEU A 189 0.99 -14.18 18.20
C LEU A 189 0.85 -15.57 18.85
N TYR A 190 -0.05 -16.42 18.36
CA TYR A 190 -0.10 -17.84 18.78
C TYR A 190 1.01 -18.68 18.17
N GLN A 191 1.61 -18.21 17.07
CA GLN A 191 2.67 -18.91 16.34
C GLN A 191 4.07 -18.51 16.82
N THR A 192 4.23 -17.69 17.86
CA THR A 192 5.56 -17.30 18.34
C THR A 192 6.40 -18.52 18.71
N HIS A 193 7.55 -18.66 18.06
CA HIS A 193 8.47 -19.78 18.20
C HIS A 193 9.82 -19.30 18.74
N LYS A 194 10.87 -20.14 18.60
CA LYS A 194 12.24 -19.79 19.00
C LYS A 194 12.66 -18.48 18.31
N ILE A 195 13.23 -17.56 19.09
CA ILE A 195 13.73 -16.29 18.57
C ILE A 195 14.85 -16.56 17.55
N GLU A 196 14.65 -16.08 16.34
CA GLU A 196 15.61 -16.20 15.25
C GLU A 196 16.39 -14.89 15.08
N PRO A 197 17.74 -14.92 15.04
CA PRO A 197 18.54 -13.72 14.77
C PRO A 197 18.17 -13.10 13.41
N LEU A 198 18.16 -11.76 13.32
CA LEU A 198 17.76 -11.01 12.12
C LEU A 198 18.48 -11.52 10.86
N ALA A 199 19.79 -11.74 10.94
CA ALA A 199 20.59 -12.22 9.82
C ALA A 199 20.12 -13.60 9.32
N GLN A 200 19.78 -14.53 10.23
CA GLN A 200 19.30 -15.87 9.84
C GLN A 200 17.88 -15.82 9.28
N TRP A 201 17.02 -14.97 9.85
CA TRP A 201 15.65 -14.80 9.37
C TRP A 201 15.61 -14.25 7.94
N GLN A 202 16.48 -13.29 7.61
CA GLN A 202 16.56 -12.72 6.26
C GLN A 202 17.06 -13.71 5.20
N GLU A 203 17.67 -14.83 5.61
CA GLU A 203 18.14 -15.86 4.67
C GLU A 203 17.04 -16.79 4.16
N LYS A 204 15.85 -16.76 4.78
CA LYS A 204 14.71 -17.60 4.37
C LYS A 204 14.15 -17.14 3.03
N ASP A 205 13.89 -18.08 2.13
CA ASP A 205 13.31 -17.83 0.80
C ASP A 205 12.10 -16.86 0.78
N PRO A 206 11.06 -17.00 1.63
CA PRO A 206 9.95 -16.04 1.64
C PRO A 206 10.37 -14.62 2.02
N ILE A 207 11.43 -14.46 2.83
CA ILE A 207 11.94 -13.15 3.24
C ILE A 207 12.87 -12.58 2.16
N LYS A 208 13.73 -13.41 1.54
CA LYS A 208 14.52 -13.02 0.37
C LYS A 208 13.62 -12.52 -0.76
N ALA A 209 12.57 -13.28 -1.08
CA ALA A 209 11.57 -12.88 -2.08
C ALA A 209 10.98 -11.50 -1.75
N TYR A 210 10.63 -11.29 -0.49
CA TYR A 210 10.06 -10.04 -0.01
C TYR A 210 11.05 -8.87 -0.06
N ILE A 211 12.34 -9.10 0.25
CA ILE A 211 13.41 -8.10 0.12
C ILE A 211 13.52 -7.62 -1.33
N TYR A 212 13.59 -8.55 -2.28
CA TYR A 212 13.61 -8.20 -3.71
C TYR A 212 12.35 -7.45 -4.13
N LEU A 213 11.17 -7.88 -3.67
CA LEU A 213 9.91 -7.19 -3.95
C LEU A 213 9.94 -5.73 -3.46
N VAL A 214 10.39 -5.49 -2.22
CA VAL A 214 10.48 -4.13 -1.66
C VAL A 214 11.51 -3.28 -2.40
N HIS A 215 12.68 -3.84 -2.72
CA HIS A 215 13.72 -3.14 -3.48
C HIS A 215 13.24 -2.75 -4.89
N SER A 216 12.49 -3.64 -5.56
CA SER A 216 11.92 -3.36 -6.88
C SER A 216 11.03 -2.11 -6.89
N LYS A 217 10.23 -1.89 -5.84
CA LYS A 217 9.37 -0.70 -5.70
C LYS A 217 10.19 0.58 -5.62
N THR A 218 11.32 0.55 -4.89
CA THR A 218 12.25 1.68 -4.82
C THR A 218 12.89 1.96 -6.18
N LYS A 219 13.31 0.91 -6.91
CA LYS A 219 13.84 1.06 -8.27
C LYS A 219 12.80 1.61 -9.24
N MET A 220 11.54 1.17 -9.15
CA MET A 220 10.42 1.72 -9.94
C MET A 220 10.22 3.22 -9.67
N LYS A 221 10.23 3.66 -8.40
CA LYS A 221 10.15 5.10 -8.04
C LYS A 221 11.30 5.91 -8.66
N ASN A 222 12.49 5.32 -8.71
CA ASN A 222 13.68 5.92 -9.32
C ASN A 222 13.72 5.77 -10.85
N LYS A 223 12.66 5.24 -11.48
CA LYS A 223 12.55 4.94 -12.92
C LYS A 223 13.59 3.94 -13.44
N ASP A 224 14.26 3.21 -12.55
CA ASP A 224 15.09 2.06 -12.90
C ASP A 224 14.21 0.82 -13.11
N TYR A 225 13.46 0.83 -14.21
CA TYR A 225 12.52 -0.25 -14.52
C TYR A 225 13.23 -1.56 -14.83
N LEU A 226 14.45 -1.52 -15.39
CA LEU A 226 15.23 -2.73 -15.68
C LEU A 226 15.68 -3.40 -14.38
N GLY A 227 16.30 -2.65 -13.47
CA GLY A 227 16.70 -3.19 -12.18
C GLY A 227 15.51 -3.64 -11.34
N ALA A 228 14.34 -3.00 -11.47
CA ALA A 228 13.11 -3.47 -10.83
C ALA A 228 12.65 -4.82 -11.39
N ILE A 229 12.69 -5.00 -12.71
CA ILE A 229 12.34 -6.27 -13.36
C ILE A 229 13.29 -7.39 -12.90
N GLU A 230 14.58 -7.12 -12.77
CA GLU A 230 15.58 -8.07 -12.26
C GLU A 230 15.24 -8.54 -10.83
N ASP A 231 14.97 -7.63 -9.91
CA ASP A 231 14.54 -8.00 -8.55
C ASP A 231 13.23 -8.78 -8.57
N LEU A 232 12.29 -8.43 -9.45
CA LEU A 232 11.00 -9.13 -9.55
C LEU A 232 11.15 -10.54 -10.14
N ASN A 233 12.17 -10.78 -10.99
CA ASN A 233 12.51 -12.14 -11.44
C ASN A 233 12.99 -12.99 -10.26
N GLU A 234 13.91 -12.46 -9.44
CA GLU A 234 14.38 -13.15 -8.23
C GLU A 234 13.22 -13.40 -7.24
N THR A 235 12.33 -12.41 -7.10
CA THR A 235 11.11 -12.53 -6.28
C THR A 235 10.26 -13.71 -6.74
N LEU A 236 9.98 -13.81 -8.04
CA LEU A 236 9.14 -14.85 -8.63
C LEU A 236 9.85 -16.21 -8.69
N GLN A 237 11.18 -16.25 -8.75
CA GLN A 237 11.95 -17.48 -8.63
C GLN A 237 11.82 -18.08 -7.22
N LEU A 238 11.86 -17.24 -6.19
CA LEU A 238 11.73 -17.66 -4.79
C LEU A 238 10.28 -17.90 -4.38
N ASN A 239 9.34 -17.13 -4.92
CA ASN A 239 7.91 -17.27 -4.66
C ASN A 239 7.07 -17.06 -5.94
N PRO A 240 6.85 -18.12 -6.74
CA PRO A 240 6.06 -18.04 -7.97
C PRO A 240 4.56 -17.74 -7.75
N ALA A 241 4.06 -17.86 -6.51
CA ALA A 241 2.65 -17.61 -6.20
C ALA A 241 2.36 -16.15 -5.84
N LEU A 242 3.37 -15.27 -5.88
CA LEU A 242 3.24 -13.89 -5.42
C LEU A 242 2.64 -12.98 -6.49
N ILE A 243 1.30 -12.85 -6.47
CA ILE A 243 0.52 -12.03 -7.41
C ILE A 243 1.05 -10.59 -7.51
N THR A 244 1.42 -9.98 -6.37
CA THR A 244 1.96 -8.61 -6.32
C THR A 244 3.25 -8.46 -7.13
N ALA A 245 4.07 -9.51 -7.23
CA ALA A 245 5.30 -9.47 -8.03
C ALA A 245 4.98 -9.42 -9.54
N TYR A 246 4.00 -10.20 -10.00
CA TYR A 246 3.51 -10.12 -11.39
C TYR A 246 2.91 -8.74 -11.70
N HIS A 247 2.10 -8.17 -10.81
CA HIS A 247 1.56 -6.82 -10.98
C HIS A 247 2.67 -5.78 -11.15
N ASN A 248 3.64 -5.77 -10.23
CA ASN A 248 4.75 -4.83 -10.28
C ASN A 248 5.64 -5.05 -11.52
N GLN A 249 5.85 -6.31 -11.93
CA GLN A 249 6.73 -6.62 -13.05
C GLN A 249 6.07 -6.26 -14.37
N GLY A 250 4.78 -6.56 -14.53
CA GLY A 250 3.97 -6.10 -15.65
C GLY A 250 3.97 -4.58 -15.75
N ALA A 251 3.79 -3.87 -14.64
CA ALA A 251 3.82 -2.41 -14.62
C ALA A 251 5.19 -1.85 -15.01
N ALA A 252 6.28 -2.40 -14.46
CA ALA A 252 7.64 -2.00 -14.82
C ALA A 252 7.95 -2.25 -16.31
N LYS A 253 7.53 -3.41 -16.85
CA LYS A 253 7.67 -3.75 -18.27
C LYS A 253 6.86 -2.80 -19.16
N THR A 254 5.62 -2.49 -18.80
CA THR A 254 4.78 -1.52 -19.52
C THR A 254 5.41 -0.12 -19.53
N LEU A 255 5.87 0.38 -18.38
CA LEU A 255 6.55 1.68 -18.30
C LEU A 255 7.84 1.72 -19.12
N LEU A 256 8.62 0.64 -19.07
CA LEU A 256 9.82 0.50 -19.89
C LEU A 256 9.47 0.46 -21.39
N ALA A 257 8.40 -0.24 -21.78
CA ALA A 257 7.92 -0.29 -23.14
C ALA A 257 7.53 1.09 -23.67
N LYS A 258 6.81 1.91 -22.88
CA LYS A 258 6.47 3.31 -23.21
C LYS A 258 7.76 4.13 -23.42
N SER A 259 8.74 4.01 -22.52
CA SER A 259 10.03 4.70 -22.67
C SER A 259 10.81 4.25 -23.92
N LYS A 260 10.75 2.97 -24.32
CA LYS A 260 11.38 2.49 -25.55
C LYS A 260 10.66 3.00 -26.79
N TYR A 261 9.33 3.08 -26.76
CA TYR A 261 8.51 3.63 -27.84
C TYR A 261 8.85 5.10 -28.09
N GLU A 262 8.93 5.93 -27.05
CA GLU A 262 9.29 7.34 -27.14
C GLU A 262 10.68 7.56 -27.77
N LYS A 263 11.60 6.63 -27.54
CA LYS A 263 12.96 6.64 -28.11
C LYS A 263 13.03 6.05 -29.53
N GLY A 264 11.90 5.68 -30.14
CA GLY A 264 11.82 5.05 -31.45
C GLY A 264 12.30 3.59 -31.50
N ASN A 265 12.56 2.96 -30.35
CA ASN A 265 12.95 1.55 -30.29
C ASN A 265 11.71 0.66 -30.21
N PHE A 266 10.98 0.56 -31.32
CA PHE A 266 9.73 -0.18 -31.40
C PHE A 266 9.89 -1.68 -31.18
N ALA A 267 11.00 -2.28 -31.64
CA ALA A 267 11.27 -3.69 -31.41
C ALA A 267 11.42 -4.03 -29.91
N ALA A 268 12.11 -3.18 -29.14
CA ALA A 268 12.19 -3.36 -27.70
C ALA A 268 10.85 -3.09 -27.01
N SER A 269 10.13 -2.05 -27.43
CA SER A 269 8.81 -1.72 -26.90
C SER A 269 7.83 -2.90 -27.08
N GLN A 270 7.77 -3.48 -28.27
CA GLN A 270 6.95 -4.64 -28.60
C GLN A 270 7.23 -5.83 -27.67
N ARG A 271 8.52 -6.16 -27.46
CA ARG A 271 8.94 -7.26 -26.57
C ARG A 271 8.51 -7.02 -25.12
N PHE A 272 8.70 -5.81 -24.60
CA PHE A 272 8.32 -5.50 -23.23
C PHE A 272 6.80 -5.47 -23.03
N CYS A 273 6.03 -4.96 -23.99
CA CYS A 273 4.56 -5.04 -23.93
C CYS A 273 4.08 -6.50 -23.93
N GLN A 274 4.64 -7.36 -24.80
CA GLN A 274 4.27 -8.78 -24.83
C GLN A 274 4.58 -9.47 -23.49
N SER A 275 5.76 -9.19 -22.92
CA SER A 275 6.14 -9.75 -21.63
C SER A 275 5.28 -9.22 -20.46
N ALA A 276 4.80 -7.97 -20.53
CA ALA A 276 3.88 -7.42 -19.54
C ALA A 276 2.50 -8.09 -19.63
N ILE A 277 1.99 -8.32 -20.85
CA ILE A 277 0.74 -9.05 -21.10
C ILE A 277 0.80 -10.45 -20.50
N ASP A 278 1.94 -11.14 -20.59
CA ASP A 278 2.12 -12.47 -20.00
C ASP A 278 1.99 -12.44 -18.47
N ASP A 279 2.55 -11.43 -17.80
CA ASP A 279 2.41 -11.25 -16.34
C ASP A 279 0.95 -11.03 -15.93
N TYR A 280 0.24 -10.13 -16.60
CA TYR A 280 -1.17 -9.87 -16.28
C TYR A 280 -2.06 -11.08 -16.56
N ASN A 281 -1.77 -11.85 -17.61
CA ASN A 281 -2.46 -13.12 -17.85
C ASN A 281 -2.19 -14.15 -16.76
N ASN A 282 -0.98 -14.20 -16.19
CA ASN A 282 -0.70 -15.06 -15.04
C ASN A 282 -1.53 -14.65 -13.83
N ILE A 283 -1.65 -13.35 -13.56
CA ILE A 283 -2.51 -12.83 -12.49
C ILE A 283 -3.94 -13.30 -12.69
N ILE A 284 -4.53 -13.07 -13.87
CA ILE A 284 -5.92 -13.44 -14.19
C ILE A 284 -6.17 -14.95 -14.03
N ARG A 285 -5.19 -15.79 -14.36
CA ARG A 285 -5.28 -17.25 -14.16
C ARG A 285 -5.27 -17.65 -12.68
N MET A 286 -4.43 -16.98 -11.89
CA MET A 286 -4.28 -17.27 -10.46
C MET A 286 -5.44 -16.70 -9.63
N HIS A 287 -5.89 -15.51 -10.00
CA HIS A 287 -6.88 -14.74 -9.29
C HIS A 287 -7.66 -13.92 -10.31
N LYS A 288 -9.00 -14.00 -10.28
CA LYS A 288 -9.87 -13.18 -11.15
C LYS A 288 -9.89 -11.72 -10.69
N ASP A 289 -8.72 -11.12 -10.62
CA ASP A 289 -8.46 -9.74 -10.22
C ASP A 289 -8.84 -8.81 -11.38
N TYR A 290 -9.87 -7.98 -11.19
CA TYR A 290 -10.32 -7.05 -12.23
C TYR A 290 -9.33 -5.91 -12.49
N THR A 291 -8.46 -5.57 -11.51
CA THR A 291 -7.40 -4.56 -11.71
C THR A 291 -6.38 -5.02 -12.74
N ALA A 292 -6.12 -6.34 -12.80
CA ALA A 292 -5.24 -6.93 -13.80
C ALA A 292 -5.78 -6.79 -15.23
N TYR A 293 -7.11 -6.78 -15.41
CA TYR A 293 -7.74 -6.55 -16.72
C TYR A 293 -7.54 -5.12 -17.21
N ASN A 294 -7.60 -4.12 -16.33
CA ASN A 294 -7.28 -2.74 -16.69
C ASN A 294 -5.82 -2.60 -17.14
N ASN A 295 -4.89 -3.15 -16.34
CA ASN A 295 -3.47 -3.09 -16.67
C ASN A 295 -3.12 -3.90 -17.93
N LEU A 296 -3.81 -5.02 -18.17
CA LEU A 296 -3.73 -5.79 -19.40
C LEU A 296 -4.20 -4.97 -20.62
N ALA A 297 -5.32 -4.26 -20.49
CA ALA A 297 -5.84 -3.40 -21.55
C ALA A 297 -4.87 -2.25 -21.89
N ASP A 298 -4.26 -1.59 -20.89
CA ASP A 298 -3.21 -0.59 -21.12
C ASP A 298 -2.01 -1.21 -21.86
N ALA A 299 -1.51 -2.37 -21.41
CA ALA A 299 -0.39 -3.04 -22.09
C ALA A 299 -0.71 -3.41 -23.54
N LYS A 300 -1.93 -3.89 -23.83
CA LYS A 300 -2.41 -4.18 -25.19
C LYS A 300 -2.55 -2.91 -26.03
N LEU A 301 -3.04 -1.80 -25.46
CA LEU A 301 -3.09 -0.50 -26.13
C LEU A 301 -1.68 -0.03 -26.56
N HIS A 302 -0.69 -0.10 -25.67
CA HIS A 302 0.69 0.28 -26.03
C HIS A 302 1.33 -0.67 -27.03
N LEU A 303 1.01 -1.97 -26.97
CA LEU A 303 1.41 -2.91 -28.01
C LEU A 303 0.77 -2.53 -29.36
N ALA A 304 -0.53 -2.22 -29.38
CA ALA A 304 -1.23 -1.81 -30.60
C ALA A 304 -0.63 -0.55 -31.23
N LYS A 305 -0.32 0.47 -30.41
CA LYS A 305 0.37 1.70 -30.84
C LYS A 305 1.75 1.37 -31.44
N THR A 306 2.50 0.48 -30.80
CA THR A 306 3.81 0.01 -31.29
C THR A 306 3.70 -0.74 -32.61
N GLU A 307 2.76 -1.67 -32.74
CA GLU A 307 2.52 -2.43 -33.98
C GLU A 307 2.14 -1.51 -35.14
N ALA A 308 1.30 -0.50 -34.90
CA ALA A 308 0.95 0.49 -35.91
C ALA A 308 2.18 1.26 -36.41
N ARG A 309 3.09 1.67 -35.51
CA ARG A 309 4.36 2.32 -35.89
C ARG A 309 5.30 1.40 -36.66
N MET A 310 5.22 0.10 -36.43
CA MET A 310 5.96 -0.92 -37.18
C MET A 310 5.31 -1.29 -38.52
N GLY A 311 4.16 -0.69 -38.87
CA GLY A 311 3.43 -0.96 -40.12
C GLY A 311 2.44 -2.13 -40.02
N ASN A 312 2.27 -2.75 -38.85
CA ASN A 312 1.41 -3.91 -38.63
C ASN A 312 -0.02 -3.50 -38.28
N ILE A 313 -0.69 -2.78 -39.18
CA ILE A 313 -2.00 -2.14 -38.93
C ILE A 313 -3.08 -3.16 -38.54
N GLN A 314 -3.19 -4.28 -39.25
CA GLN A 314 -4.20 -5.31 -38.93
C GLN A 314 -4.00 -5.90 -37.53
N LYS A 315 -2.74 -6.12 -37.12
CA LYS A 315 -2.42 -6.61 -35.77
C LYS A 315 -2.76 -5.57 -34.71
N SER A 316 -2.50 -4.29 -34.99
CA SER A 316 -2.89 -3.17 -34.13
C SER A 316 -4.41 -3.14 -33.89
N GLN A 317 -5.21 -3.28 -34.95
CA GLN A 317 -6.68 -3.28 -34.84
C GLN A 317 -7.21 -4.44 -33.98
N VAL A 318 -6.66 -5.65 -34.16
CA VAL A 318 -7.04 -6.82 -33.33
C VAL A 318 -6.70 -6.56 -31.86
N LEU A 319 -5.51 -6.02 -31.57
CA LEU A 319 -5.09 -5.71 -30.21
C LEU A 319 -5.97 -4.64 -29.54
N LEU A 320 -6.42 -3.62 -30.28
CA LEU A 320 -7.35 -2.61 -29.77
C LEU A 320 -8.71 -3.21 -29.42
N GLN A 321 -9.22 -4.12 -30.26
CA GLN A 321 -10.48 -4.82 -29.99
C GLN A 321 -10.38 -5.75 -28.76
N ASP A 322 -9.24 -6.43 -28.60
CA ASP A 322 -8.94 -7.24 -27.43
C ASP A 322 -8.84 -6.39 -26.16
N ALA A 323 -8.12 -5.25 -26.22
CA ALA A 323 -8.01 -4.31 -25.11
C ALA A 323 -9.38 -3.75 -24.70
N LEU A 324 -10.23 -3.41 -25.69
CA LEU A 324 -11.59 -2.94 -25.47
C LEU A 324 -12.46 -4.00 -24.78
N THR A 325 -12.24 -5.27 -25.08
CA THR A 325 -12.95 -6.38 -24.43
C THR A 325 -12.56 -6.51 -22.97
N ASP A 326 -11.26 -6.49 -22.67
CA ASP A 326 -10.74 -6.60 -21.30
C ASP A 326 -11.18 -5.43 -20.42
N ILE A 327 -11.09 -4.19 -20.94
CA ILE A 327 -11.47 -3.00 -20.17
C ILE A 327 -12.97 -2.93 -19.89
N ASN A 328 -13.80 -3.38 -20.83
CA ASN A 328 -15.24 -3.47 -20.61
C ASN A 328 -15.59 -4.53 -19.55
N PHE A 329 -14.85 -5.64 -19.51
CA PHE A 329 -14.99 -6.62 -18.44
C PHE A 329 -14.64 -6.00 -17.08
N ALA A 330 -13.52 -5.27 -16.97
CA ALA A 330 -13.11 -4.59 -15.74
C ALA A 330 -14.18 -3.60 -15.23
N ILE A 331 -14.70 -2.73 -16.13
CA ILE A 331 -15.78 -1.79 -15.81
C ILE A 331 -17.05 -2.53 -15.37
N GLY A 332 -17.39 -3.64 -16.03
CA GLY A 332 -18.57 -4.45 -15.71
C GLY A 332 -18.51 -5.08 -14.32
N GLN A 333 -17.34 -5.58 -13.91
CA GLN A 333 -17.15 -6.14 -12.56
C GLN A 333 -17.27 -5.07 -11.47
N ASN A 334 -16.74 -3.87 -11.71
CA ASN A 334 -16.78 -2.76 -10.77
C ASN A 334 -18.23 -2.30 -10.48
N LYS A 335 -19.08 -2.20 -11.52
CA LYS A 335 -20.51 -1.81 -11.36
C LYS A 335 -21.33 -2.72 -10.44
N ASN A 336 -20.94 -3.99 -10.33
CA ASN A 336 -21.63 -4.98 -9.48
C ASN A 336 -21.14 -4.96 -8.02
N ASN A 337 -20.10 -4.18 -7.71
CA ASN A 337 -19.60 -3.96 -6.36
C ASN A 337 -19.39 -2.45 -6.11
N PRO A 338 -20.48 -1.65 -6.04
CA PRO A 338 -20.44 -0.18 -6.03
C PRO A 338 -19.86 0.44 -4.76
N ILE A 339 -19.45 -0.39 -3.79
CA ILE A 339 -18.74 0.07 -2.62
C ILE A 339 -17.24 0.07 -3.00
N GLU A 340 -16.74 1.22 -3.47
CA GLU A 340 -15.31 1.59 -3.50
C GLU A 340 -14.43 1.23 -4.72
N ASP A 341 -14.13 2.19 -5.61
CA ASP A 341 -12.77 2.22 -6.20
C ASP A 341 -12.40 3.53 -6.92
N PRO A 342 -11.28 4.21 -6.60
CA PRO A 342 -10.63 5.15 -7.52
C PRO A 342 -10.23 4.51 -8.87
N ASP A 343 -10.12 3.17 -8.96
CA ASP A 343 -9.74 2.48 -10.20
C ASP A 343 -10.79 2.58 -11.32
N ILE A 344 -12.06 2.85 -11.03
CA ILE A 344 -13.08 2.95 -12.09
C ILE A 344 -12.81 4.15 -13.01
N ALA A 345 -12.29 5.24 -12.45
CA ALA A 345 -11.88 6.42 -13.21
C ALA A 345 -10.71 6.07 -14.15
N LEU A 346 -9.75 5.27 -13.67
CA LEU A 346 -8.65 4.77 -14.50
C LEU A 346 -9.16 3.87 -15.63
N CYS A 347 -10.14 3.00 -15.35
CA CYS A 347 -10.72 2.12 -16.36
C CYS A 347 -11.40 2.91 -17.48
N TYR A 348 -12.17 3.95 -17.13
CA TYR A 348 -12.78 4.85 -18.10
C TYR A 348 -11.72 5.62 -18.89
N HIS A 349 -10.65 6.10 -18.24
CA HIS A 349 -9.55 6.77 -18.93
C HIS A 349 -8.87 5.85 -19.96
N THR A 350 -8.48 4.63 -19.57
CA THR A 350 -7.89 3.64 -20.48
C THR A 350 -8.84 3.28 -21.63
N ARG A 351 -10.15 3.13 -21.38
CA ARG A 351 -11.13 2.88 -22.45
C ARG A 351 -11.24 4.06 -23.41
N GLY A 352 -11.16 5.29 -22.90
CA GLY A 352 -11.11 6.51 -23.71
C GLY A 352 -9.89 6.53 -24.65
N GLU A 353 -8.70 6.21 -24.13
CA GLU A 353 -7.50 6.12 -24.95
C GLU A 353 -7.56 5.01 -26.01
N ILE A 354 -8.20 3.87 -25.70
CA ILE A 354 -8.42 2.77 -26.66
C ILE A 354 -9.35 3.23 -27.78
N LYS A 355 -10.48 3.86 -27.45
CA LYS A 355 -11.43 4.38 -28.45
C LYS A 355 -10.81 5.45 -29.33
N GLU A 356 -10.01 6.34 -28.73
CA GLU A 356 -9.26 7.33 -29.49
C GLU A 356 -8.30 6.68 -30.49
N ALA A 357 -7.56 5.65 -30.08
CA ALA A 357 -6.69 4.88 -30.97
C ALA A 357 -7.45 4.09 -32.06
N MET A 358 -8.77 3.94 -31.90
CA MET A 358 -9.69 3.35 -32.89
C MET A 358 -10.41 4.41 -33.74
N ASP A 359 -10.04 5.69 -33.64
CA ASP A 359 -10.71 6.84 -34.26
C ASP A 359 -12.17 7.09 -33.81
N ASP A 360 -12.60 6.49 -32.69
CA ASP A 360 -13.90 6.79 -32.03
C ASP A 360 -13.73 7.97 -31.05
N LEU A 361 -13.55 9.18 -31.59
CA LEU A 361 -13.31 10.39 -30.80
C LEU A 361 -14.52 10.76 -29.91
N ASN A 362 -15.75 10.52 -30.38
CA ASN A 362 -16.96 10.79 -29.59
C ASN A 362 -17.02 9.87 -28.37
N GLY A 363 -16.83 8.56 -28.57
CA GLY A 363 -16.82 7.60 -27.48
C GLY A 363 -15.65 7.83 -26.52
N ALA A 364 -14.50 8.31 -27.01
CA ALA A 364 -13.36 8.69 -26.18
C ALA A 364 -13.69 9.89 -25.28
N ILE A 365 -14.33 10.94 -25.82
CA ILE A 365 -14.76 12.12 -25.06
C ILE A 365 -15.75 11.74 -23.95
N GLU A 366 -16.70 10.84 -24.23
CA GLU A 366 -17.63 10.35 -23.22
C GLU A 366 -16.91 9.64 -22.08
N ASP A 367 -15.95 8.78 -22.41
CA ASP A 367 -15.17 8.05 -21.42
C ASP A 367 -14.26 8.96 -20.59
N PHE A 368 -13.60 9.96 -21.18
CA PHE A 368 -12.83 10.93 -20.40
C PHE A 368 -13.71 11.79 -19.49
N LYS A 369 -14.95 12.11 -19.89
CA LYS A 369 -15.92 12.79 -19.01
C LYS A 369 -16.33 11.90 -17.83
N GLU A 370 -16.60 10.62 -18.08
CA GLU A 370 -16.97 9.68 -17.02
C GLU A 370 -15.78 9.40 -16.10
N ALA A 371 -14.57 9.27 -16.65
CA ALA A 371 -13.34 9.21 -15.87
C ALA A 371 -13.22 10.42 -14.94
N ARG A 372 -13.37 11.64 -15.46
CA ARG A 372 -13.31 12.87 -14.66
C ARG A 372 -14.39 12.93 -13.58
N LYS A 373 -15.62 12.52 -13.89
CA LYS A 373 -16.75 12.50 -12.94
C LYS A 373 -16.51 11.53 -11.78
N ASN A 374 -15.91 10.37 -12.05
CA ASN A 374 -15.60 9.37 -11.04
C ASN A 374 -14.21 9.60 -10.38
N ASN A 375 -13.41 10.51 -10.92
CA ASN A 375 -12.14 10.92 -10.37
C ASN A 375 -12.39 12.02 -9.34
N GLU A 376 -12.83 11.66 -8.13
CA GLU A 376 -13.03 12.67 -7.08
C GLU A 376 -11.70 13.39 -6.71
N TYR A 377 -10.50 12.84 -7.01
CA TYR A 377 -9.24 13.42 -6.53
C TYR A 377 -7.98 13.21 -7.42
N THR A 378 -7.43 14.33 -7.91
CA THR A 378 -6.01 14.60 -8.29
C THR A 378 -5.40 14.02 -9.57
N LYS A 379 -6.18 13.45 -10.49
CA LYS A 379 -5.77 13.31 -11.91
C LYS A 379 -6.48 14.29 -12.86
N ASP A 380 -6.94 15.41 -12.30
CA ASP A 380 -7.69 16.42 -13.04
C ASP A 380 -6.86 17.03 -14.20
N SER A 381 -5.53 17.01 -14.12
CA SER A 381 -4.66 17.52 -15.20
C SER A 381 -4.57 16.58 -16.41
N GLU A 382 -4.26 15.28 -16.22
CA GLU A 382 -4.06 14.35 -17.34
C GLU A 382 -5.36 14.08 -18.09
N VAL A 383 -6.43 13.71 -17.37
CA VAL A 383 -7.74 13.42 -17.98
C VAL A 383 -8.31 14.67 -18.67
N SER A 384 -8.11 15.87 -18.10
CA SER A 384 -8.55 17.10 -18.75
C SER A 384 -7.70 17.46 -19.96
N VAL A 385 -6.38 17.23 -19.92
CA VAL A 385 -5.50 17.44 -21.09
C VAL A 385 -5.93 16.52 -22.23
N ASP A 386 -6.17 15.24 -21.97
CA ASP A 386 -6.65 14.29 -22.98
C ASP A 386 -8.03 14.66 -23.51
N LEU A 387 -8.96 15.06 -22.63
CA LEU A 387 -10.29 15.51 -23.03
C LEU A 387 -10.22 16.72 -23.97
N GLU A 388 -9.45 17.74 -23.64
CA GLU A 388 -9.32 18.94 -24.49
C GLU A 388 -8.58 18.61 -25.81
N ARG A 389 -7.56 17.76 -25.75
CA ARG A 389 -6.83 17.29 -26.94
C ARG A 389 -7.76 16.57 -27.93
N VAL A 390 -8.61 15.66 -27.44
CA VAL A 390 -9.53 14.90 -28.31
C VAL A 390 -10.68 15.75 -28.83
N LYS A 391 -11.20 16.71 -28.04
CA LYS A 391 -12.18 17.69 -28.55
C LYS A 391 -11.61 18.50 -29.72
N HIS A 392 -10.39 19.02 -29.56
CA HIS A 392 -9.73 19.76 -30.62
C HIS A 392 -9.50 18.89 -31.88
N ALA A 393 -9.15 17.60 -31.72
CA ALA A 393 -9.04 16.68 -32.86
C ALA A 393 -10.38 16.47 -33.57
N LEU A 394 -11.49 16.36 -32.83
CA LEU A 394 -12.83 16.23 -33.38
C LEU A 394 -13.27 17.48 -34.15
N GLU A 395 -12.96 18.68 -33.64
CA GLU A 395 -13.24 19.95 -34.31
C GLU A 395 -12.48 20.11 -35.63
N ASN A 396 -11.28 19.51 -35.76
CA ASN A 396 -10.48 19.57 -36.98
C ASN A 396 -10.81 18.47 -38.01
N THR A 397 -11.68 17.53 -37.66
CA THR A 397 -12.12 16.43 -38.54
C THR A 397 -13.53 16.65 -39.12
N GLN A 398 -14.27 17.63 -38.60
CA GLN A 398 -15.55 18.14 -39.10
C GLN A 398 -15.34 19.33 -40.03
#